data_AF-I0IS17-F1
#
_entry.id   AF-I0IS17-F1
#
_cell.length_a   1.000
_cell.length_b   1.000
_cell.length_c   1.000
_cell.angle_alpha   90.00
_cell.angle_beta   90.00
_cell.angle_gamma   90.00
#
_symmetry.space_group_name_H-M   'P 1'
#
loop_
_entity.id
_entity.type
_entity.pdbx_description
1 polymer ?
#
loop_
_entity_poly.entity_id
_entity_poly.type
_entity_poly.pdbx_seq_one_letter_code
_entity_poly.pdbx_strand_id
1 'polypeptide(L)'
;MNTKKMERKILYRAFFGCLILFSVLSGCAETPTKTESAYLFERDGYKAYQDHRWVEAEKDYRQASNLDPLNLKYRNNLSIILHREGKEREAGKILELGQMENSPAGEHILISRAHTLLERHQYPQAKEILDGMRFSRSWPTGFKRLMAYADIRTGHYGEASILLHEIIQKRPRDPVVLGYLSIVYKKEGAESLAQKNFQRALELSRSSRFRKSLALLFNETDSGSKNAP
;
A
#
# COMPACT_ATOMS: atom_id res chain seq x y z
N MET A 1 63.87 -55.00 -2.81
CA MET A 1 63.27 -53.86 -2.09
C MET A 1 61.83 -53.70 -2.59
N ASN A 2 60.85 -53.67 -1.68
CA ASN A 2 59.52 -54.26 -1.87
C ASN A 2 58.52 -53.29 -2.56
N THR A 3 58.21 -53.53 -3.84
CA THR A 3 57.35 -52.69 -4.72
C THR A 3 55.92 -52.51 -4.20
N LYS A 4 55.33 -53.53 -3.57
CA LYS A 4 53.99 -53.45 -2.94
C LYS A 4 53.88 -52.41 -1.82
N LYS A 5 54.99 -52.07 -1.16
CA LYS A 5 55.03 -51.07 -0.07
C LYS A 5 55.04 -49.64 -0.61
N MET A 6 55.47 -49.44 -1.86
CA MET A 6 55.54 -48.15 -2.53
C MET A 6 54.18 -47.76 -3.12
N GLU A 7 53.49 -48.71 -3.76
CA GLU A 7 52.13 -48.50 -4.30
C GLU A 7 51.11 -48.15 -3.21
N ARG A 8 51.17 -48.82 -2.05
CA ARG A 8 50.32 -48.50 -0.89
C ARG A 8 50.52 -47.09 -0.35
N LYS A 9 51.75 -46.57 -0.38
CA LYS A 9 52.03 -45.19 0.06
C LYS A 9 51.55 -44.15 -0.94
N ILE A 10 51.59 -44.45 -2.24
CA ILE A 10 51.09 -43.57 -3.30
C ILE A 10 49.55 -43.55 -3.28
N LEU A 11 48.90 -44.71 -3.10
CA LEU A 11 47.45 -44.79 -2.93
C LEU A 11 46.96 -44.02 -1.68
N TYR A 12 47.65 -44.15 -0.55
CA TYR A 12 47.30 -43.41 0.67
C TYR A 12 47.48 -41.88 0.50
N ARG A 13 48.51 -41.43 -0.22
CA ARG A 13 48.74 -40.01 -0.50
C ARG A 13 47.72 -39.42 -1.48
N ALA A 14 47.29 -40.19 -2.48
CA ALA A 14 46.23 -39.79 -3.39
C ALA A 14 44.86 -39.72 -2.68
N PHE A 15 44.58 -40.67 -1.79
CA PHE A 15 43.33 -40.69 -1.01
C PHE A 15 43.27 -39.55 0.03
N PHE A 16 44.38 -39.23 0.70
CA PHE A 16 44.46 -38.08 1.62
C PHE A 16 44.46 -36.73 0.88
N GLY A 17 45.05 -36.67 -0.32
CA GLY A 17 45.02 -35.47 -1.17
C GLY A 17 43.60 -35.13 -1.67
N CYS A 18 42.79 -36.13 -2.01
CA CYS A 18 41.39 -35.92 -2.41
C CYS A 18 40.47 -35.54 -1.25
N LEU A 19 40.74 -35.99 -0.01
CA LEU A 19 39.98 -35.62 1.18
C LEU A 19 40.19 -34.15 1.58
N ILE A 20 41.40 -33.61 1.36
CA ILE A 20 41.69 -32.19 1.59
C ILE A 20 41.11 -31.31 0.46
N LEU A 21 41.04 -31.82 -0.78
CA LEU A 21 40.34 -31.11 -1.87
C LEU A 21 38.81 -31.04 -1.67
N PHE A 22 38.20 -32.00 -0.98
CA PHE A 22 36.76 -31.99 -0.70
C PHE A 22 36.37 -31.04 0.45
N SER A 23 37.27 -30.79 1.42
CA SER A 23 37.01 -29.83 2.51
C SER A 23 37.08 -28.37 2.07
N VAL A 24 37.71 -28.06 0.94
CA VAL A 24 37.82 -26.69 0.41
C VAL A 24 36.64 -26.32 -0.52
N LEU A 25 35.82 -27.30 -0.91
CA LEU A 25 34.57 -27.11 -1.66
C LEU A 25 33.32 -27.10 -0.77
N SER A 26 33.49 -27.01 0.55
CA SER A 26 32.41 -26.59 1.44
C SER A 26 32.17 -25.10 1.16
N GLY A 27 31.37 -24.83 0.14
CA GLY A 27 30.96 -23.48 -0.23
C GLY A 27 30.50 -22.77 1.04
N CYS A 28 31.16 -21.64 1.34
CA CYS A 28 30.75 -20.75 2.40
C CYS A 28 29.33 -20.27 2.08
N ALA A 29 28.31 -20.97 2.59
CA ALA A 29 27.01 -20.36 2.76
C ALA A 29 27.19 -19.31 3.87
N GLU A 30 27.65 -18.13 3.47
CA GLU A 30 27.75 -16.99 4.37
C GLU A 30 26.34 -16.74 4.92
N THR A 31 26.21 -16.70 6.25
CA THR A 31 24.91 -16.44 6.88
C THR A 31 24.38 -15.12 6.34
N PRO A 32 23.15 -15.06 5.83
CA PRO A 32 22.63 -13.84 5.23
C PRO A 32 22.75 -12.67 6.22
N THR A 33 23.21 -11.53 5.73
CA THR A 33 23.24 -10.30 6.51
C THR A 33 21.84 -9.94 7.00
N LYS A 34 21.73 -9.06 8.00
CA LYS A 34 20.40 -8.57 8.47
C LYS A 34 19.59 -7.99 7.32
N THR A 35 20.23 -7.26 6.41
CA THR A 35 19.59 -6.66 5.23
C THR A 35 19.09 -7.71 4.25
N GLU A 36 19.90 -8.71 3.93
CA GLU A 36 19.49 -9.83 3.06
C GLU A 36 18.37 -10.66 3.70
N SER A 37 18.48 -10.93 5.00
CA SER A 37 17.41 -11.61 5.76
C SER A 37 16.11 -10.81 5.71
N ALA A 38 16.16 -9.48 5.93
CA ALA A 38 14.99 -8.62 5.86
C ALA A 38 14.34 -8.64 4.47
N TYR A 39 15.16 -8.63 3.41
CA TYR A 39 14.69 -8.75 2.03
C TYR A 39 14.01 -10.11 1.76
N LEU A 40 14.57 -11.21 2.25
CA LEU A 40 13.97 -12.54 2.09
C LEU A 40 12.61 -12.63 2.78
N PHE A 41 12.50 -12.13 4.02
CA PHE A 41 11.21 -12.04 4.71
C PHE A 41 10.22 -11.14 3.95
N GLU A 42 10.65 -10.00 3.40
CA GLU A 42 9.74 -9.17 2.60
C GLU A 42 9.23 -9.90 1.35
N ARG A 43 10.12 -10.61 0.65
CA ARG A 43 9.76 -11.37 -0.55
C ARG A 43 8.73 -12.47 -0.23
N ASP A 44 8.96 -13.21 0.85
CA ASP A 44 8.09 -14.30 1.26
C ASP A 44 6.73 -13.76 1.76
N GLY A 45 6.76 -12.66 2.52
CA GLY A 45 5.55 -11.92 2.93
C GLY A 45 4.75 -11.37 1.73
N TYR A 46 5.43 -10.90 0.69
CA TYR A 46 4.78 -10.46 -0.56
C TYR A 46 4.09 -11.62 -1.28
N LYS A 47 4.73 -12.79 -1.35
CA LYS A 47 4.13 -14.00 -1.91
C LYS A 47 2.89 -14.43 -1.11
N ALA A 48 2.98 -14.45 0.22
CA ALA A 48 1.84 -14.75 1.07
C ALA A 48 0.69 -13.74 0.90
N TYR A 49 1.01 -12.45 0.74
CA TYR A 49 0.03 -11.41 0.43
C TYR A 49 -0.70 -11.67 -0.89
N GLN A 50 0.03 -12.00 -1.95
CA GLN A 50 -0.56 -12.33 -3.26
C GLN A 50 -1.50 -13.53 -3.18
N ASP A 51 -1.15 -14.52 -2.36
CA ASP A 51 -1.94 -15.72 -2.13
C ASP A 51 -3.06 -15.54 -1.09
N HIS A 52 -3.32 -14.31 -0.62
CA HIS A 52 -4.32 -13.98 0.40
C HIS A 52 -4.09 -14.64 1.77
N ARG A 53 -2.88 -15.10 2.08
CA ARG A 53 -2.49 -15.65 3.38
C ARG A 53 -2.04 -14.52 4.31
N TRP A 54 -3.01 -13.78 4.85
CA TRP A 54 -2.77 -12.54 5.59
C TRP A 54 -1.92 -12.70 6.85
N VAL A 55 -2.18 -13.75 7.63
CA VAL A 55 -1.45 -14.02 8.90
C VAL A 55 0.01 -14.36 8.64
N GLU A 56 0.31 -15.11 7.58
CA GLU A 56 1.69 -15.41 7.17
C GLU A 56 2.39 -14.15 6.66
N ALA A 57 1.71 -13.37 5.81
CA ALA A 57 2.23 -12.10 5.32
C ALA A 57 2.56 -11.13 6.47
N GLU A 58 1.69 -11.04 7.48
CA GLU A 58 1.94 -10.24 8.67
C GLU A 58 3.21 -10.69 9.39
N LYS A 59 3.34 -11.99 9.65
CA LYS A 59 4.49 -12.57 10.34
C LYS A 59 5.78 -12.21 9.62
N ASP A 60 5.83 -12.40 8.31
CA ASP A 60 7.03 -12.16 7.52
C ASP A 60 7.36 -10.66 7.41
N TYR A 61 6.37 -9.79 7.21
CA TYR A 61 6.61 -8.33 7.23
C TYR A 61 7.04 -7.82 8.60
N ARG A 62 6.59 -8.42 9.71
CA ARG A 62 7.11 -8.11 11.05
C ARG A 62 8.58 -8.49 11.18
N GLN A 63 8.99 -9.65 10.67
CA GLN A 63 10.41 -10.03 10.67
C GLN A 63 11.24 -9.05 9.84
N ALA A 64 10.79 -8.71 8.63
CA ALA A 64 11.47 -7.72 7.78
C ALA A 64 11.60 -6.36 8.49
N SER A 65 10.50 -5.86 9.08
CA SER A 65 10.49 -4.59 9.82
C SER A 65 11.30 -4.62 11.12
N ASN A 66 11.48 -5.77 11.76
CA ASN A 66 12.33 -5.89 12.95
C ASN A 66 13.82 -5.85 12.58
N LEU A 67 14.19 -6.41 11.43
CA LEU A 67 15.57 -6.48 10.96
C LEU A 67 16.05 -5.16 10.34
N ASP A 68 15.17 -4.45 9.63
CA ASP A 68 15.42 -3.10 9.11
C ASP A 68 14.27 -2.17 9.51
N PRO A 69 14.29 -1.64 10.74
CA PRO A 69 13.20 -0.82 11.24
C PRO A 69 12.98 0.44 10.43
N LEU A 70 13.98 1.04 9.79
CA LEU A 70 13.83 2.33 9.09
C LEU A 70 13.31 2.17 7.66
N ASN A 71 13.16 0.94 7.17
CA ASN A 71 12.68 0.69 5.82
C ASN A 71 11.18 1.00 5.67
N LEU A 72 10.88 2.09 4.98
CA LEU A 72 9.51 2.54 4.77
C LEU A 72 8.68 1.56 3.93
N LYS A 73 9.31 0.78 3.04
CA LYS A 73 8.60 -0.25 2.26
C LYS A 73 8.02 -1.32 3.19
N TYR A 74 8.82 -1.83 4.13
CA TYR A 74 8.39 -2.90 5.04
C TYR A 74 7.30 -2.40 6.00
N ARG A 75 7.46 -1.18 6.53
CA ARG A 75 6.42 -0.52 7.34
C ARG A 75 5.10 -0.37 6.59
N ASN A 76 5.15 0.11 5.34
CA ASN A 76 3.94 0.29 4.52
C ASN A 76 3.25 -1.05 4.23
N ASN A 77 4.03 -2.08 3.88
CA ASN A 77 3.46 -3.39 3.62
C ASN A 77 2.82 -3.99 4.88
N LEU A 78 3.48 -3.85 6.04
CA LEU A 78 2.93 -4.28 7.33
C LEU A 78 1.63 -3.53 7.67
N SER A 79 1.58 -2.20 7.53
CA SER A 79 0.38 -1.42 7.85
C SER A 79 -0.82 -1.81 6.97
N ILE A 80 -0.59 -2.09 5.69
CA ILE A 80 -1.63 -2.59 4.77
C ILE A 80 -2.19 -3.94 5.25
N ILE A 81 -1.34 -4.86 5.71
CA ILE A 81 -1.79 -6.15 6.26
C ILE A 81 -2.59 -5.94 7.54
N LEU A 82 -2.07 -5.16 8.48
CA LEU A 82 -2.73 -4.87 9.75
C LEU A 82 -4.12 -4.26 9.52
N HIS A 83 -4.26 -3.37 8.53
CA HIS A 83 -5.55 -2.79 8.14
C HIS A 83 -6.55 -3.86 7.68
N ARG A 84 -6.10 -4.78 6.81
CA ARG A 84 -6.94 -5.88 6.30
C ARG A 84 -7.41 -6.82 7.40
N GLU A 85 -6.59 -7.00 8.43
CA GLU A 85 -6.92 -7.81 9.60
C GLU A 85 -7.75 -7.05 10.66
N GLY A 86 -8.06 -5.77 10.42
CA GLY A 86 -8.82 -4.93 11.36
C GLY A 86 -8.01 -4.45 12.57
N LYS A 87 -6.67 -4.60 12.55
CA LYS A 87 -5.74 -4.14 13.59
C LYS A 87 -5.43 -2.64 13.43
N GLU A 88 -6.49 -1.85 13.40
CA GLU A 88 -6.51 -0.42 13.05
C GLU A 88 -5.55 0.43 13.90
N ARG A 89 -5.57 0.23 15.22
CA ARG A 89 -4.71 0.97 16.15
C ARG A 89 -3.22 0.69 15.91
N GLU A 90 -2.88 -0.52 15.53
CA GLU A 90 -1.49 -0.90 15.29
C GLU A 90 -0.99 -0.38 13.94
N ALA A 91 -1.82 -0.49 12.89
CA ALA A 91 -1.52 0.07 11.58
C ALA A 91 -1.21 1.57 11.67
N GLY A 92 -2.00 2.33 12.43
CA GLY A 92 -1.78 3.76 12.69
C GLY A 92 -0.40 4.04 13.31
N LYS A 93 -0.01 3.29 14.35
CA LYS A 93 1.30 3.45 15.00
C LYS A 93 2.46 3.19 14.05
N ILE A 94 2.35 2.16 13.19
CA ILE A 94 3.40 1.85 12.20
C ILE A 94 3.58 2.99 11.19
N LEU A 95 2.49 3.68 10.83
CA LEU A 95 2.50 4.81 9.89
C LEU A 95 2.95 6.13 10.52
N GLU A 96 2.89 6.27 11.85
CA GLU A 96 3.35 7.45 12.59
C GLU A 96 4.86 7.45 12.84
N LEU A 97 5.50 6.28 12.76
CA LEU A 97 6.95 6.15 12.95
C LEU A 97 7.67 6.66 11.70
N GLY A 98 8.40 7.77 11.84
CA GLY A 98 9.46 8.23 10.92
C GLY A 98 9.01 9.18 9.81
N GLN A 99 9.40 10.46 9.94
CA GLN A 99 9.40 11.44 8.85
C GLN A 99 10.57 11.14 7.90
N MET A 100 10.28 10.72 6.67
CA MET A 100 11.15 10.95 5.52
C MET A 100 10.26 11.20 4.30
N GLU A 101 9.77 12.43 4.23
CA GLU A 101 8.74 12.91 3.31
C GLU A 101 9.23 13.07 1.85
N ASN A 102 10.53 12.81 1.58
CA ASN A 102 11.15 13.04 0.27
C ASN A 102 11.66 11.75 -0.40
N SER A 103 10.95 10.63 -0.26
CA SER A 103 11.23 9.40 -1.03
C SER A 103 9.95 8.78 -1.57
N PRO A 104 9.99 8.03 -2.68
CA PRO A 104 8.80 7.32 -3.19
C PRO A 104 8.17 6.39 -2.14
N ALA A 105 8.98 5.76 -1.29
CA ALA A 105 8.48 4.92 -0.20
C ALA A 105 7.79 5.75 0.91
N GLY A 106 8.29 6.96 1.18
CA GLY A 106 7.64 7.93 2.07
C GLY A 106 6.28 8.40 1.54
N GLU A 107 6.18 8.67 0.24
CA GLU A 107 4.89 9.04 -0.38
C GLU A 107 3.83 7.94 -0.23
N HIS A 108 4.21 6.67 -0.34
CA HIS A 108 3.30 5.56 -0.08
C HIS A 108 2.82 5.50 1.38
N ILE A 109 3.69 5.79 2.35
CA ILE A 109 3.30 5.90 3.76
C ILE A 109 2.32 7.04 3.96
N LEU A 110 2.56 8.21 3.35
CA LEU A 110 1.65 9.36 3.42
C LEU A 110 0.27 9.04 2.85
N ILE A 111 0.20 8.32 1.73
CA ILE A 111 -1.06 7.82 1.15
C ILE A 111 -1.80 6.89 2.11
N SER A 112 -1.09 5.91 2.68
CA SER A 112 -1.68 4.95 3.63
C SER A 112 -2.20 5.66 4.89
N ARG A 113 -1.46 6.67 5.39
CA ARG A 113 -1.88 7.51 6.51
C ARG A 113 -3.10 8.36 6.16
N ALA A 114 -3.11 9.02 5.01
CA ALA A 114 -4.26 9.79 4.55
C ALA A 114 -5.50 8.92 4.39
N HIS A 115 -5.37 7.72 3.82
CA HIS A 115 -6.46 6.75 3.70
C HIS A 115 -7.04 6.38 5.07
N THR A 116 -6.16 6.06 6.03
CA THR A 116 -6.55 5.72 7.41
C THR A 116 -7.31 6.87 8.08
N LEU A 117 -6.83 8.11 7.92
CA LEU A 117 -7.50 9.29 8.46
C LEU A 117 -8.89 9.51 7.82
N LEU A 118 -9.02 9.27 6.52
CA LEU A 118 -10.30 9.35 5.80
C LEU A 118 -11.32 8.31 6.31
N GLU A 119 -10.88 7.08 6.59
CA GLU A 119 -11.72 6.02 7.17
C GLU A 119 -12.16 6.35 8.59
N ARG A 120 -11.31 7.04 9.36
CA ARG A 120 -11.61 7.52 10.71
C ARG A 120 -12.38 8.84 10.75
N HIS A 121 -12.85 9.31 9.60
CA HIS A 121 -13.57 10.58 9.46
C HIS A 121 -12.76 11.84 9.83
N GLN A 122 -11.43 11.75 9.89
CA GLN A 122 -10.50 12.84 10.19
C GLN A 122 -10.10 13.59 8.90
N TYR A 123 -11.10 14.20 8.25
CA TYR A 123 -10.94 14.79 6.91
C TYR A 123 -9.92 15.93 6.83
N PRO A 124 -9.90 16.91 7.76
CA PRO A 124 -8.93 18.00 7.69
C PRO A 124 -7.48 17.50 7.77
N GLN A 125 -7.19 16.56 8.67
CA GLN A 125 -5.85 15.98 8.81
C GLN A 125 -5.44 15.17 7.58
N ALA A 126 -6.38 14.42 7.00
CA ALA A 126 -6.12 13.69 5.75
C ALA A 126 -5.77 14.65 4.61
N LYS A 127 -6.52 15.76 4.50
CA LYS A 127 -6.30 16.79 3.48
C LYS A 127 -4.95 17.46 3.64
N GLU A 128 -4.55 17.81 4.87
CA GLU A 128 -3.24 18.41 5.15
C GLU A 128 -2.08 17.54 4.62
N ILE A 129 -2.13 16.23 4.87
CA ILE A 129 -1.13 15.28 4.36
C ILE A 129 -1.11 15.26 2.83
N LEU A 130 -2.28 15.19 2.19
CA LEU A 130 -2.38 15.10 0.74
C LEU A 130 -1.99 16.41 0.04
N ASP A 131 -2.27 17.56 0.64
CA ASP A 131 -1.84 18.87 0.15
C ASP A 131 -0.31 19.00 0.19
N GLY A 132 0.35 18.44 1.21
CA GLY A 132 1.80 18.34 1.28
C GLY A 132 2.44 17.57 0.11
N MET A 133 1.69 16.66 -0.53
CA MET A 133 2.15 15.86 -1.67
C MET A 133 1.83 16.50 -3.04
N ARG A 134 1.19 17.68 -3.08
CA ARG A 134 0.71 18.29 -4.34
C ARG A 134 1.84 18.59 -5.34
N PHE A 135 3.06 18.81 -4.85
CA PHE A 135 4.24 19.13 -5.67
C PHE A 135 5.16 17.93 -5.91
N SER A 136 4.74 16.71 -5.58
CA SER A 136 5.48 15.49 -5.91
C SER A 136 5.70 15.36 -7.42
N ARG A 137 6.90 14.90 -7.82
CA ARG A 137 7.26 14.72 -9.24
C ARG A 137 6.36 13.72 -9.96
N SER A 138 5.88 12.72 -9.22
CA SER A 138 4.94 11.72 -9.70
C SER A 138 4.09 11.30 -8.51
N TRP A 139 2.77 11.27 -8.69
CA TRP A 139 1.88 10.85 -7.62
C TRP A 139 1.74 9.32 -7.57
N PRO A 140 1.73 8.73 -6.35
CA PRO A 140 1.36 7.34 -6.18
C PRO A 140 -0.02 7.04 -6.77
N THR A 141 -0.22 5.79 -7.19
CA THR A 141 -1.52 5.33 -7.68
C THR A 141 -2.59 5.54 -6.62
N GLY A 142 -3.73 6.12 -7.01
CA GLY A 142 -4.86 6.38 -6.12
C GLY A 142 -4.83 7.73 -5.42
N PHE A 143 -3.70 8.46 -5.42
CA PHE A 143 -3.58 9.80 -4.83
C PHE A 143 -4.72 10.73 -5.26
N LYS A 144 -4.93 10.91 -6.57
CA LYS A 144 -5.96 11.83 -7.11
C LYS A 144 -7.36 11.53 -6.58
N ARG A 145 -7.69 10.25 -6.40
CA ARG A 145 -9.00 9.83 -5.90
C ARG A 145 -9.14 10.09 -4.40
N LEU A 146 -8.07 9.85 -3.62
CA LEU A 146 -8.05 10.16 -2.20
C LEU A 146 -8.12 11.66 -1.96
N MET A 147 -7.37 12.43 -2.74
CA MET A 147 -7.41 13.88 -2.71
C MET A 147 -8.79 14.42 -3.06
N ALA A 148 -9.38 13.97 -4.17
CA ALA A 148 -10.75 14.36 -4.52
C ALA A 148 -11.77 13.99 -3.43
N TYR A 149 -11.62 12.85 -2.77
CA TYR A 149 -12.49 12.48 -1.66
C TYR A 149 -12.27 13.40 -0.44
N ALA A 150 -11.02 13.68 -0.06
CA ALA A 150 -10.72 14.62 1.02
C ALA A 150 -11.28 16.01 0.73
N ASP A 151 -11.14 16.49 -0.52
CA ASP A 151 -11.68 17.76 -1.00
C ASP A 151 -13.21 17.78 -0.90
N ILE A 152 -13.92 16.74 -1.36
CA ILE A 152 -15.38 16.62 -1.19
C ILE A 152 -15.79 16.70 0.29
N ARG A 153 -15.08 15.98 1.16
CA ARG A 153 -15.40 15.92 2.59
C ARG A 153 -15.08 17.20 3.35
N THR A 154 -14.25 18.06 2.78
CA THR A 154 -13.87 19.36 3.36
C THR A 154 -14.49 20.54 2.62
N GLY A 155 -15.35 20.30 1.62
CA GLY A 155 -16.10 21.35 0.92
C GLY A 155 -15.39 21.98 -0.29
N HIS A 156 -14.23 21.46 -0.69
CA HIS A 156 -13.42 21.94 -1.82
C HIS A 156 -13.89 21.30 -3.14
N TYR A 157 -15.16 21.52 -3.51
CA TYR A 157 -15.79 20.83 -4.63
C TYR A 157 -15.15 21.16 -5.99
N GLY A 158 -14.65 22.38 -6.17
CA GLY A 158 -13.98 22.78 -7.41
C GLY A 158 -12.67 22.02 -7.65
N GLU A 159 -11.85 21.90 -6.62
CA GLU A 159 -10.59 21.13 -6.64
C GLU A 159 -10.86 19.64 -6.88
N ALA A 160 -11.87 19.09 -6.20
CA ALA A 160 -12.32 17.73 -6.42
C ALA A 160 -12.77 17.53 -7.89
N SER A 161 -13.53 18.48 -8.44
CA SER A 161 -14.03 18.43 -9.81
C SER A 161 -12.88 18.29 -10.82
N ILE A 162 -11.83 19.10 -10.70
CA ILE A 162 -10.66 19.07 -11.60
C ILE A 162 -10.03 17.67 -11.60
N LEU A 163 -9.75 17.13 -10.41
CA LEU A 163 -9.11 15.81 -10.27
C LEU A 163 -10.00 14.69 -10.82
N LEU A 164 -11.30 14.72 -10.55
CA LEU A 164 -12.24 13.68 -10.98
C LEU A 164 -12.42 13.68 -12.50
N HIS A 165 -12.48 14.84 -13.13
CA HIS A 165 -12.56 14.95 -14.59
C HIS A 165 -11.32 14.40 -15.29
N GLU A 166 -10.13 14.58 -14.71
CA GLU A 166 -8.93 13.97 -15.27
C GLU A 166 -8.95 12.44 -15.16
N ILE A 167 -9.47 11.89 -14.05
CA ILE A 167 -9.57 10.44 -13.87
C ILE A 167 -10.63 9.85 -14.84
N ILE A 168 -11.81 10.48 -14.96
CA ILE A 168 -12.91 9.93 -15.75
C ILE A 168 -12.60 9.96 -17.25
N GLN A 169 -11.80 10.91 -17.74
CA GLN A 169 -11.33 10.91 -19.14
C GLN A 169 -10.57 9.63 -19.49
N LYS A 170 -9.75 9.13 -18.56
CA LYS A 170 -8.95 7.90 -18.75
C LYS A 170 -9.75 6.63 -18.42
N ARG A 171 -10.73 6.74 -17.52
CA ARG A 171 -11.54 5.62 -17.02
C ARG A 171 -13.03 5.98 -17.01
N PRO A 172 -13.70 6.07 -18.18
CA PRO A 172 -15.07 6.61 -18.27
C PRO A 172 -16.16 5.80 -17.55
N ARG A 173 -15.83 4.58 -17.10
CA ARG A 173 -16.75 3.64 -16.45
C ARG A 173 -16.36 3.35 -15.00
N ASP A 174 -15.53 4.18 -14.38
CA ASP A 174 -15.15 4.03 -12.98
C ASP A 174 -16.32 4.45 -12.05
N PRO A 175 -16.99 3.51 -11.38
CA PRO A 175 -18.16 3.83 -10.56
C PRO A 175 -17.83 4.75 -9.38
N VAL A 176 -16.60 4.71 -8.86
CA VAL A 176 -16.22 5.55 -7.71
C VAL A 176 -16.10 7.01 -8.13
N VAL A 177 -15.49 7.25 -9.29
CA VAL A 177 -15.31 8.60 -9.83
C VAL A 177 -16.64 9.20 -10.24
N LEU A 178 -17.50 8.42 -10.90
CA LEU A 178 -18.87 8.86 -11.23
C LEU A 178 -19.68 9.19 -9.96
N GLY A 179 -19.55 8.36 -8.92
CA GLY A 179 -20.18 8.62 -7.63
C GLY A 179 -19.70 9.93 -7.02
N TYR A 180 -18.40 10.18 -7.00
CA TYR A 180 -17.85 11.44 -6.47
C TYR A 180 -18.24 12.67 -7.31
N LEU A 181 -18.25 12.56 -8.65
CA LEU A 181 -18.78 13.61 -9.52
C LEU A 181 -20.26 13.90 -9.24
N SER A 182 -21.06 12.88 -8.91
CA SER A 182 -22.45 13.10 -8.55
C SER A 182 -22.61 13.98 -7.30
N ILE A 183 -21.72 13.82 -6.30
CA ILE A 183 -21.70 14.65 -5.10
C ILE A 183 -21.27 16.09 -5.44
N VAL A 184 -20.23 16.24 -6.26
CA VAL A 184 -19.74 17.55 -6.71
C VAL A 184 -20.85 18.30 -7.45
N TYR A 185 -21.46 17.69 -8.48
CA TYR A 185 -22.53 18.33 -9.24
C TYR A 185 -23.75 18.67 -8.39
N LYS A 186 -24.09 17.83 -7.40
CA LYS A 186 -25.17 18.11 -6.47
C LYS A 186 -24.89 19.38 -5.67
N LYS A 187 -23.66 19.55 -5.19
CA LYS A 187 -23.25 20.73 -4.42
C LYS A 187 -23.07 21.98 -5.27
N GLU A 188 -22.80 21.84 -6.55
CA GLU A 188 -22.81 22.93 -7.54
C GLU A 188 -24.23 23.28 -8.04
N GLY A 189 -25.28 22.57 -7.60
CA GLY A 189 -26.67 22.81 -8.02
C GLY A 189 -27.04 22.22 -9.38
N ALA A 190 -26.15 21.47 -10.01
CA ALA A 190 -26.37 20.79 -11.29
C ALA A 190 -27.12 19.46 -11.10
N GLU A 191 -28.36 19.53 -10.58
CA GLU A 191 -29.12 18.36 -10.11
C GLU A 191 -29.30 17.27 -11.18
N SER A 192 -29.53 17.65 -12.44
CA SER A 192 -29.66 16.70 -13.55
C SER A 192 -28.37 15.88 -13.77
N LEU A 193 -27.20 16.54 -13.73
CA LEU A 193 -25.91 15.87 -13.85
C LEU A 193 -25.60 15.02 -12.61
N ALA A 194 -25.97 15.51 -11.42
CA ALA A 194 -25.82 14.77 -10.18
C ALA A 194 -26.56 13.43 -10.23
N GLN A 195 -27.87 13.46 -10.51
CA GLN A 195 -28.71 12.27 -10.60
C GLN A 195 -28.22 11.29 -11.67
N LYS A 196 -27.86 11.79 -12.85
CA LYS A 196 -27.34 10.96 -13.95
C LYS A 196 -26.07 10.21 -13.54
N ASN A 197 -25.10 10.90 -12.94
CA ASN A 197 -23.83 10.28 -12.53
C ASN A 197 -24.01 9.35 -11.32
N PHE A 198 -24.88 9.70 -10.38
CA PHE A 198 -25.22 8.88 -9.23
C PHE A 198 -25.81 7.54 -9.66
N GLN A 199 -26.84 7.58 -10.52
CA GLN A 199 -27.48 6.38 -11.05
C GLN A 199 -26.47 5.51 -11.81
N ARG A 200 -25.62 6.13 -12.64
CA ARG A 200 -24.60 5.41 -13.39
C ARG A 200 -23.55 4.74 -12.48
N ALA A 201 -23.16 5.41 -11.40
CA ALA A 201 -22.26 4.85 -10.40
C ALA A 201 -22.85 3.63 -9.70
N LEU A 202 -24.14 3.66 -9.36
CA LEU A 202 -24.85 2.53 -8.75
C LEU A 202 -24.98 1.34 -9.71
N GLU A 203 -25.27 1.58 -10.98
CA GLU A 203 -25.36 0.54 -12.02
C GLU A 203 -24.03 -0.18 -12.25
N LEU A 204 -22.94 0.58 -12.32
CA LEU A 204 -21.61 0.04 -12.62
C LEU A 204 -20.94 -0.60 -11.40
N SER A 205 -21.36 -0.27 -10.18
CA SER A 205 -20.73 -0.78 -8.96
C SER A 205 -21.23 -2.16 -8.56
N ARG A 206 -20.31 -3.13 -8.49
CA ARG A 206 -20.57 -4.45 -7.91
C ARG A 206 -20.58 -4.44 -6.37
N SER A 207 -19.98 -3.43 -5.74
CA SER A 207 -19.82 -3.37 -4.28
C SER A 207 -21.08 -2.86 -3.59
N SER A 208 -21.74 -3.71 -2.79
CA SER A 208 -22.90 -3.31 -1.97
C SER A 208 -22.52 -2.26 -0.93
N ARG A 209 -21.34 -2.40 -0.31
CA ARG A 209 -20.82 -1.42 0.67
C ARG A 209 -20.69 -0.04 0.03
N PHE A 210 -20.05 0.05 -1.14
CA PHE A 210 -19.90 1.31 -1.86
C PHE A 210 -21.26 1.93 -2.22
N ARG A 211 -22.20 1.14 -2.76
CA ARG A 211 -23.55 1.63 -3.10
C ARG A 211 -24.25 2.25 -1.89
N LYS A 212 -24.20 1.59 -0.73
CA LYS A 212 -24.76 2.11 0.53
C LYS A 212 -24.07 3.41 0.97
N SER A 213 -22.74 3.42 1.01
CA SER A 213 -21.98 4.61 1.41
C SER A 213 -22.22 5.81 0.49
N LEU A 214 -22.30 5.58 -0.83
CA LEU A 214 -22.57 6.63 -1.80
C LEU A 214 -23.99 7.20 -1.64
N ALA A 215 -24.99 6.33 -1.44
CA ALA A 215 -26.37 6.77 -1.21
C ALA A 215 -26.50 7.64 0.06
N LEU A 216 -25.82 7.26 1.15
CA LEU A 216 -25.77 8.07 2.36
C LEU A 216 -25.15 9.44 2.08
N LEU A 217 -23.97 9.47 1.44
CA LEU A 217 -23.28 10.72 1.13
C LEU A 217 -24.09 11.64 0.19
N PHE A 218 -24.79 11.05 -0.79
CA PHE A 218 -25.63 11.78 -1.74
C PHE A 218 -26.87 12.37 -1.04
N ASN A 219 -27.44 11.67 -0.06
CA ASN A 219 -28.59 12.17 0.70
C ASN A 219 -28.19 13.19 1.79
N GLU A 220 -27.06 13.00 2.46
CA GLU A 220 -26.52 13.97 3.43
C GLU A 220 -26.31 15.33 2.77
N THR A 221 -25.88 15.33 1.51
CA THR A 221 -25.67 16.56 0.74
C THR A 221 -26.97 17.33 0.41
N ASP A 222 -28.14 16.70 0.47
CA ASP A 222 -29.46 17.39 0.42
C ASP A 222 -29.81 18.10 1.73
N SER A 223 -29.45 17.52 2.88
CA SER A 223 -29.81 18.07 4.19
C SER A 223 -29.01 19.32 4.56
N GLY A 224 -27.77 19.42 4.05
CA GLY A 224 -26.87 20.55 4.32
C GLY A 224 -27.20 21.82 3.53
N SER A 225 -27.99 21.76 2.45
CA SER A 225 -28.41 22.96 1.70
C SER A 225 -29.62 23.65 2.33
N LYS A 226 -30.42 22.93 3.11
CA LYS A 226 -31.63 23.46 3.78
C LYS A 226 -31.35 24.18 5.11
N ASN A 227 -30.13 24.08 5.63
CA ASN A 227 -29.70 24.65 6.91
C ASN A 227 -28.58 25.70 6.78
N ALA A 228 -28.35 26.25 5.59
CA ALA A 228 -27.51 27.43 5.45
C ALA A 228 -28.32 28.66 5.90
N PRO A 229 -27.86 29.43 6.92
CA PRO A 229 -28.50 30.67 7.32
C PRO A 229 -28.42 31.75 6.24
#